data_AF-A0A9E3SRE2-F1
#
_entry.id   AF-A0A9E3SRE2-F1
#
_cell.length_a   1.000
_cell.length_b   1.000
_cell.length_c   1.000
_cell.angle_alpha   90.00
_cell.angle_beta   90.00
_cell.angle_gamma   90.00
#
_symmetry.space_group_name_H-M   'P 1'
#
loop_
_entity.id
_entity.type
_entity.pdbx_description
1 polymer ?
#
loop_
_entity_poly.entity_id
_entity_poly.type
_entity_poly.pdbx_seq_one_letter_code
_entity_poly.pdbx_strand_id
1 'polypeptide(L)'
;GEAGIDQCPPGGDAGVAKLAALLGRAAVPLNPAFGAYRPPQVAVIDERLCIGCVKCIDACPVDAIVGAPRMMHTVIAAWCTGCELCIPPCPVDCIALAPVAALPDPALSRERHAFRAFRLARDEAEEAARLEALE
;
A
#
# COMPACT_ATOMS: atom_id res chain seq x y z
N GLY A 1 -7.99 22.21 9.40
CA GLY A 1 -8.48 21.22 10.37
C GLY A 1 -7.85 21.49 11.72
N GLU A 2 -8.52 21.10 12.79
CA GLU A 2 -8.10 21.37 14.19
C GLU A 2 -7.37 20.18 14.84
N ALA A 3 -7.05 19.13 14.06
CA ALA A 3 -6.39 17.92 14.54
C ALA A 3 -4.99 18.20 15.11
N GLY A 4 -4.68 17.56 16.24
CA GLY A 4 -3.36 17.56 16.84
C GLY A 4 -2.33 16.76 16.02
N ILE A 5 -1.05 16.98 16.32
CA ILE A 5 0.07 16.28 15.66
C ILE A 5 0.24 14.83 16.12
N ASP A 6 -0.52 14.43 17.14
CA ASP A 6 -0.50 13.18 17.90
C ASP A 6 -1.65 12.23 17.57
N GLN A 7 -2.47 12.56 16.56
CA GLN A 7 -3.71 11.84 16.23
C GLN A 7 -3.56 10.84 15.07
N CYS A 8 -2.34 10.53 14.65
CA CYS A 8 -2.06 9.58 13.56
C CYS A 8 -1.34 8.33 14.10
N PRO A 9 -2.07 7.32 14.62
CA PRO A 9 -1.48 6.11 15.17
C PRO A 9 -0.50 5.39 14.23
N PRO A 10 -0.72 5.27 12.90
CA PRO A 10 0.25 4.62 12.01
C PRO A 10 1.64 5.27 12.01
N GLY A 11 1.72 6.58 12.28
CA GLY A 11 3.00 7.28 12.37
C GLY A 11 3.77 7.00 13.66
N GLY A 12 3.08 6.60 14.73
CA GLY A 12 3.66 6.44 16.06
C GLY A 12 4.31 7.72 16.60
N ASP A 13 5.04 7.61 17.70
CA ASP A 13 5.77 8.75 18.28
C ASP A 13 6.82 9.33 17.32
N ALA A 14 7.40 8.48 16.46
CA ALA A 14 8.34 8.92 15.42
C ALA A 14 7.67 9.85 14.41
N GLY A 15 6.41 9.58 14.04
CA GLY A 15 5.60 10.43 13.19
C GLY A 15 5.27 11.76 13.87
N VAL A 16 4.85 11.72 15.15
CA VAL A 16 4.57 12.92 15.94
C VAL A 16 5.81 13.82 16.04
N ALA A 17 6.98 13.24 16.30
CA ALA A 17 8.24 13.97 16.37
C ALA A 17 8.61 14.65 15.04
N LYS A 18 8.41 13.97 13.91
CA LYS A 18 8.63 14.57 12.57
C LYS A 18 7.67 15.74 12.31
N LEU A 19 6.40 15.59 12.67
CA LEU A 19 5.40 16.66 12.53
C LEU A 19 5.71 17.85 13.44
N ALA A 20 6.10 17.59 14.70
CA ALA A 20 6.51 18.61 15.65
C ALA A 20 7.66 19.47 15.09
N ALA A 21 8.71 18.81 14.57
CA ALA A 21 9.85 19.47 13.96
C ALA A 21 9.45 20.33 12.74
N LEU A 22 8.63 19.78 11.84
CA LEU A 22 8.17 20.50 10.64
C LEU A 22 7.28 21.71 10.96
N LEU A 23 6.48 21.62 12.02
CA LEU A 23 5.52 22.66 12.40
C LEU A 23 6.06 23.63 13.46
N GLY A 24 7.30 23.45 13.92
CA GLY A 24 7.89 24.28 14.99
C GLY A 24 7.16 24.14 16.32
N ARG A 25 6.62 22.96 16.63
CA ARG A 25 5.87 22.66 17.86
C ARG A 25 6.68 21.74 18.78
N ALA A 26 6.36 21.75 20.07
CA ALA A 26 6.88 20.75 20.98
C ALA A 26 6.30 19.36 20.63
N ALA A 27 7.16 18.34 20.63
CA ALA A 27 6.70 16.96 20.48
C ALA A 27 5.93 16.52 21.72
N VAL A 28 4.81 15.83 21.49
CA VAL A 28 3.99 15.20 22.53
C VAL A 28 3.87 13.70 22.23
N PRO A 29 3.54 12.85 23.21
CA PRO A 29 3.30 11.43 22.96
C PRO A 29 2.12 11.20 22.01
N LEU A 30 2.12 10.09 21.27
CA LEU A 30 0.97 9.65 20.49
C LEU A 30 -0.28 9.55 21.36
N ASN A 31 -1.40 10.06 20.85
CA ASN A 31 -2.67 10.03 21.55
C ASN A 31 -3.40 8.70 21.36
N PRO A 32 -3.53 7.86 22.41
CA PRO A 32 -4.16 6.54 22.29
C PRO A 32 -5.67 6.62 22.03
N ALA A 33 -6.31 7.78 22.23
CA ALA A 33 -7.74 7.95 21.94
C ALA A 33 -8.07 7.81 20.44
N PHE A 34 -7.09 7.97 19.56
CA PHE A 34 -7.26 7.88 18.11
C PHE A 34 -6.84 6.52 17.52
N GLY A 35 -6.45 5.57 18.37
CA GLY A 35 -6.08 4.21 17.99
C GLY A 35 -4.73 3.77 18.52
N ALA A 36 -4.43 2.48 18.32
CA ALA A 36 -3.17 1.89 18.73
C ALA A 36 -2.12 1.98 17.60
N TYR A 37 -0.88 2.28 17.98
CA TYR A 37 0.27 2.12 17.08
C TYR A 37 0.41 0.65 16.69
N ARG A 38 0.58 0.40 15.38
CA ARG A 38 0.95 -0.91 14.85
C ARG A 38 2.36 -0.81 14.28
N PRO A 39 3.26 -1.78 14.56
CA PRO A 39 4.59 -1.79 13.98
C PRO A 39 4.49 -1.90 12.46
N PRO A 40 5.58 -1.62 11.71
CA PRO A 40 5.61 -1.80 10.27
C PRO A 40 5.24 -3.23 9.87
N GLN A 41 4.34 -3.41 8.88
CA GLN A 41 3.92 -4.72 8.40
C GLN A 41 3.87 -4.76 6.87
N VAL A 42 4.08 -5.93 6.28
CA VAL A 42 3.90 -6.18 4.84
C VAL A 42 2.84 -7.25 4.62
N ALA A 43 2.19 -7.21 3.46
CA ALA A 43 1.24 -8.23 3.05
C ALA A 43 1.95 -9.56 2.74
N VAL A 44 1.31 -10.67 3.10
CA VAL A 44 1.72 -12.04 2.79
C VAL A 44 0.50 -12.79 2.27
N ILE A 45 0.67 -13.55 1.19
CA ILE A 45 -0.40 -14.34 0.55
C ILE A 45 -0.21 -15.81 0.94
N ASP A 46 -1.27 -16.45 1.46
CA ASP A 46 -1.30 -17.91 1.63
C ASP A 46 -1.48 -18.59 0.27
N GLU A 47 -0.40 -19.17 -0.19
CA GLU A 47 -0.25 -19.85 -1.47
C GLU A 47 -1.25 -20.99 -1.67
N ARG A 48 -1.65 -21.65 -0.58
CA ARG A 48 -2.57 -22.81 -0.63
C ARG A 48 -4.01 -22.40 -0.89
N LEU A 49 -4.34 -21.15 -0.61
CA LEU A 49 -5.69 -20.60 -0.73
C LEU A 49 -5.84 -19.70 -1.96
N CYS A 50 -4.73 -19.15 -2.48
CA CYS A 50 -4.77 -18.24 -3.61
C CYS A 50 -5.32 -18.91 -4.88
N ILE A 51 -6.44 -18.41 -5.40
CA ILE A 51 -7.07 -18.90 -6.64
C ILE A 51 -6.64 -18.15 -7.90
N GLY A 52 -5.68 -17.23 -7.81
CA GLY A 52 -5.21 -16.48 -8.98
C GLY A 52 -6.24 -15.50 -9.58
N CYS A 53 -7.10 -14.87 -8.76
CA CYS A 53 -8.19 -14.01 -9.23
C CYS A 53 -7.81 -12.59 -9.69
N VAL A 54 -6.51 -12.22 -9.59
CA VAL A 54 -5.88 -10.93 -9.94
C VAL A 54 -6.39 -9.65 -9.25
N LYS A 55 -7.51 -9.68 -8.52
CA LYS A 55 -8.07 -8.48 -7.86
C LYS A 55 -7.11 -7.76 -6.91
N CYS A 56 -6.21 -8.50 -6.26
CA CYS A 56 -5.20 -7.92 -5.38
C CYS A 56 -4.12 -7.12 -6.14
N ILE A 57 -3.80 -7.50 -7.39
CA ILE A 57 -2.86 -6.76 -8.25
C ILE A 57 -3.43 -5.38 -8.57
N ASP A 58 -4.70 -5.32 -8.96
CA ASP A 58 -5.36 -4.05 -9.32
C ASP A 58 -5.41 -3.08 -8.14
N ALA A 59 -5.62 -3.60 -6.93
CA ALA A 59 -5.66 -2.82 -5.70
C ALA A 59 -4.29 -2.35 -5.22
N CYS A 60 -3.19 -2.97 -5.67
CA CYS A 60 -1.86 -2.64 -5.18
C CYS A 60 -1.34 -1.34 -5.81
N PRO A 61 -1.17 -0.25 -5.03
CA PRO A 61 -0.85 1.07 -5.58
C PRO A 61 0.61 1.20 -6.07
N VAL A 62 1.45 0.22 -5.75
CA VAL A 62 2.90 0.23 -6.01
C VAL A 62 3.37 -0.98 -6.84
N ASP A 63 2.43 -1.78 -7.34
CA ASP A 63 2.67 -3.06 -8.03
C ASP A 63 3.58 -4.02 -7.23
N ALA A 64 3.43 -4.08 -5.90
CA ALA A 64 4.16 -5.00 -5.04
C ALA A 64 3.66 -6.45 -5.14
N ILE A 65 2.54 -6.71 -5.80
CA ILE A 65 1.98 -8.06 -5.99
C ILE A 65 2.25 -8.51 -7.41
N VAL A 66 2.85 -9.70 -7.55
CA VAL A 66 3.17 -10.30 -8.84
C VAL A 66 2.50 -11.66 -8.99
N GLY A 67 2.14 -11.99 -10.22
CA GLY A 67 1.50 -13.25 -10.60
C GLY A 67 0.72 -13.06 -11.89
N ALA A 68 -0.14 -14.02 -12.22
CA ALA A 68 -0.93 -14.01 -13.44
C ALA A 68 -2.32 -14.59 -13.18
N PRO A 69 -3.30 -14.34 -14.07
CA PRO A 69 -4.61 -14.98 -13.98
C PRO A 69 -4.48 -16.50 -13.83
N ARG A 70 -5.19 -17.05 -12.84
CA ARG A 70 -5.21 -18.49 -12.51
C ARG A 70 -3.85 -19.05 -12.04
N MET A 71 -2.90 -18.18 -11.72
CA MET A 71 -1.62 -18.54 -11.12
C MET A 71 -1.51 -17.94 -9.72
N MET A 72 -0.64 -18.52 -8.90
CA MET A 72 -0.36 -18.04 -7.55
C MET A 72 0.23 -16.63 -7.58
N HIS A 73 -0.26 -15.77 -6.68
CA HIS A 73 0.30 -14.43 -6.47
C HIS A 73 1.27 -14.43 -5.30
N THR A 74 2.28 -13.57 -5.36
CA THR A 74 3.22 -13.34 -4.26
C THR A 74 3.51 -11.85 -4.08
N VAL A 75 3.98 -11.48 -2.89
CA VAL A 75 4.26 -10.08 -2.51
C VAL A 75 5.77 -9.86 -2.51
N ILE A 76 6.21 -8.85 -3.25
CA ILE A 76 7.56 -8.31 -3.18
C ILE A 76 7.63 -7.40 -1.94
N ALA A 77 8.09 -7.96 -0.82
CA ALA A 77 8.16 -7.24 0.45
C ALA A 77 8.93 -5.91 0.38
N ALA A 78 9.96 -5.84 -0.48
CA ALA A 78 10.75 -4.64 -0.71
C ALA A 78 9.97 -3.47 -1.34
N TRP A 79 8.80 -3.72 -1.92
CA TRP A 79 7.92 -2.69 -2.50
C TRP A 79 6.63 -2.49 -1.71
N CYS A 80 6.26 -3.45 -0.85
CA CYS A 80 5.02 -3.39 -0.09
C CYS A 80 5.05 -2.26 0.95
N THR A 81 4.04 -1.40 0.95
CA THR A 81 3.91 -0.29 1.90
C THR A 81 3.09 -0.63 3.14
N GLY A 82 2.52 -1.83 3.21
CA GLY A 82 1.61 -2.21 4.29
C GLY A 82 0.28 -1.47 4.28
N CYS A 83 -0.17 -0.96 3.12
CA CYS A 83 -1.39 -0.13 3.02
C CYS A 83 -2.71 -0.90 3.13
N GLU A 84 -2.68 -2.23 3.22
CA GLU A 84 -3.85 -3.10 3.43
C GLU A 84 -4.90 -3.11 2.30
N LEU A 85 -4.73 -2.31 1.24
CA LEU A 85 -5.70 -2.19 0.13
C LEU A 85 -5.95 -3.51 -0.62
N CYS A 86 -5.02 -4.46 -0.54
CA CYS A 86 -5.15 -5.76 -1.18
C CYS A 86 -6.03 -6.76 -0.40
N ILE A 87 -6.31 -6.51 0.89
CA ILE A 87 -7.07 -7.43 1.74
C ILE A 87 -8.55 -7.46 1.34
N PRO A 88 -9.29 -6.32 1.32
CA PRO A 88 -10.72 -6.32 0.99
C PRO A 88 -11.10 -6.96 -0.36
N PRO A 89 -10.35 -6.77 -1.46
CA PRO A 89 -10.72 -7.35 -2.75
C PRO A 89 -10.42 -8.86 -2.88
N CYS A 90 -9.71 -9.49 -1.93
CA CYS A 90 -9.39 -10.91 -2.00
C CYS A 90 -10.62 -11.78 -1.67
N PRO A 91 -11.20 -12.52 -2.64
CA PRO A 91 -12.48 -13.22 -2.44
C PRO A 91 -12.37 -14.49 -1.58
N VAL A 92 -11.16 -14.93 -1.29
CA VAL A 92 -10.84 -16.14 -0.52
C VAL A 92 -10.09 -15.82 0.77
N ASP A 93 -9.97 -14.53 1.09
CA ASP A 93 -9.35 -14.02 2.32
C ASP A 93 -7.96 -14.62 2.61
N CYS A 94 -7.14 -14.77 1.57
CA CYS A 94 -5.82 -15.41 1.69
C CYS A 94 -4.67 -14.44 2.00
N ILE A 95 -4.95 -13.19 2.39
CA ILE A 95 -3.93 -12.14 2.57
C ILE A 95 -3.89 -11.68 4.02
N ALA A 96 -2.72 -11.77 4.65
CA ALA A 96 -2.47 -11.32 6.01
C ALA A 96 -1.31 -10.32 6.07
N LEU A 97 -1.16 -9.62 7.20
CA LEU A 97 -0.02 -8.74 7.45
C LEU A 97 0.99 -9.39 8.40
N ALA A 98 2.25 -9.44 7.97
CA ALA A 98 3.37 -9.90 8.79
C ALA A 98 4.23 -8.72 9.24
N PRO A 99 4.64 -8.65 10.52
CA PRO A 99 5.51 -7.59 11.01
C PRO A 99 6.90 -7.65 10.35
N VAL A 100 7.48 -6.48 10.08
CA VAL A 100 8.83 -6.33 9.55
C VAL A 100 9.59 -5.27 10.34
N ALA A 101 10.92 -5.30 10.27
CA ALA A 101 11.76 -4.33 10.97
C ALA A 101 11.56 -2.90 10.44
N ALA A 102 11.34 -2.75 9.13
CA ALA A 102 11.10 -1.47 8.49
C ALA A 102 10.32 -1.65 7.17
N LEU A 103 9.54 -0.62 6.80
CA LEU A 103 8.96 -0.50 5.47
C LEU A 103 9.98 0.05 4.46
N PRO A 104 9.71 -0.09 3.15
CA PRO A 104 10.53 0.52 2.10
C PRO A 104 10.66 2.03 2.25
N ASP A 105 11.68 2.61 1.62
CA ASP A 105 11.87 4.05 1.56
C ASP A 105 10.60 4.73 0.97
N PRO A 106 10.03 5.76 1.63
CA PRO A 106 8.95 6.55 1.06
C PRO A 106 9.23 7.12 -0.32
N ALA A 107 10.49 7.43 -0.67
CA ALA A 107 10.87 7.89 -2.01
C ALA A 107 10.65 6.79 -3.06
N LEU A 108 11.14 5.58 -2.80
CA LEU A 108 10.91 4.41 -3.65
C LEU A 108 9.41 4.12 -3.80
N SER A 109 8.65 4.21 -2.70
CA SER A 109 7.20 3.98 -2.71
C SER A 109 6.48 4.98 -3.63
N ARG A 110 6.87 6.26 -3.60
CA ARG A 110 6.33 7.29 -4.51
C ARG A 110 6.70 7.03 -5.98
N GLU A 111 7.94 6.65 -6.23
CA GLU A 111 8.41 6.30 -7.58
C GLU A 111 7.62 5.12 -8.16
N ARG A 112 7.46 4.04 -7.39
CA ARG A 112 6.65 2.88 -7.77
C ARG A 112 5.20 3.26 -8.08
N HIS A 113 4.60 4.10 -7.24
CA HIS A 113 3.24 4.60 -7.46
C HIS A 113 3.12 5.40 -8.76
N ALA A 114 4.06 6.32 -9.00
CA ALA A 114 4.10 7.11 -10.22
C ALA A 114 4.28 6.22 -11.46
N PHE A 115 5.15 5.21 -11.39
CA PHE A 115 5.36 4.25 -12.48
C PHE A 115 4.09 3.43 -12.77
N ARG A 116 3.38 2.97 -11.73
CA ARG A 116 2.10 2.28 -11.90
C ARG A 116 1.09 3.18 -12.60
N ALA A 117 0.95 4.43 -12.15
CA ALA A 117 0.02 5.39 -12.76
C ALA A 117 0.36 5.64 -14.24
N PHE A 118 1.64 5.81 -14.56
CA PHE A 118 2.10 5.93 -15.94
C PHE A 118 1.74 4.71 -16.79
N ARG A 119 1.99 3.50 -16.29
CA ARG A 119 1.66 2.25 -16.98
C ARG A 119 0.16 2.15 -17.26
N LEU A 120 -0.68 2.38 -16.26
CA LEU A 120 -2.14 2.32 -16.42
C LEU A 120 -2.65 3.33 -17.44
N ALA A 121 -2.17 4.57 -17.39
CA ALA A 121 -2.56 5.61 -18.36
C ALA A 121 -2.15 5.26 -19.80
N ARG A 122 -0.97 4.63 -19.97
CA ARG A 122 -0.54 4.13 -21.28
C ARG A 122 -1.43 2.99 -21.75
N ASP A 123 -1.67 1.99 -20.91
CA ASP A 123 -2.47 0.81 -21.25
C ASP A 123 -3.92 1.25 -21.62
N GLU A 124 -4.50 2.21 -20.90
CA GLU A 124 -5.81 2.81 -21.22
C GLU A 124 -5.81 3.54 -22.57
N ALA A 125 -4.77 4.33 -22.87
CA ALA A 125 -4.64 5.03 -24.14
C ALA A 125 -4.48 4.06 -25.33
N GLU A 126 -3.71 2.98 -25.17
CA GLU A 126 -3.54 1.94 -26.18
C GLU A 126 -4.86 1.21 -26.47
N GLU A 127 -5.63 0.90 -25.42
CA GLU A 127 -6.94 0.25 -25.57
C GLU A 127 -7.97 1.17 -26.23
N ALA A 128 -8.00 2.46 -25.85
CA ALA A 128 -8.86 3.46 -26.48
C ALA A 128 -8.56 3.62 -27.98
N ALA A 129 -7.29 3.74 -28.35
CA ALA A 129 -6.88 3.83 -29.75
C ALA A 129 -7.25 2.57 -30.55
N ARG A 130 -7.17 1.38 -29.93
CA ARG A 130 -7.57 0.13 -30.56
C ARG A 130 -9.08 0.07 -30.82
N LEU A 131 -9.90 0.55 -29.89
CA LEU A 131 -11.35 0.60 -30.04
C LEU A 131 -11.77 1.59 -31.13
N GLU A 132 -11.18 2.78 -31.16
CA GLU A 132 -11.42 3.79 -32.21
C GLU A 132 -11.09 3.23 -33.61
N ALA A 133 -10.06 2.41 -33.74
CA ALA A 133 -9.68 1.78 -35.01
C ALA A 133 -10.66 0.67 -35.49
N LEU A 134 -11.60 0.23 -34.64
CA LEU A 134 -12.62 -0.77 -34.99
C LEU A 134 -13.96 -0.13 -35.42
N GLU A 135 -14.14 1.17 -35.19
CA GLU A 135 -15.33 1.97 -35.59
C GLU A 135 -15.18 2.52 -37.01
#